data_AF-A0A099WF20-F1
#
_entry.id   AF-A0A099WF20-F1
#
_cell.length_a   1.000
_cell.length_b   1.000
_cell.length_c   1.000
_cell.angle_alpha   90.00
_cell.angle_beta   90.00
_cell.angle_gamma   90.00
#
_symmetry.space_group_name_H-M   'P 1'
#
loop_
_entity.id
_entity.type
_entity.pdbx_description
1 polymer ?
#
loop_
_entity_poly.entity_id
_entity_poly.type
_entity_poly.pdbx_seq_one_letter_code
_entity_poly.pdbx_strand_id
1 'polypeptide(L)'
;MVPFFITKKKVGENMTLQNFCLKESEFGTLAFSSRKEMNDLTTGTGRNRKVTHHCYFLYGQKHAGGLDVFVPVDAVVPALEHDQTVRLINPVVEGLAQRSDGGGIINWVVKVDTLEAL
;
A
#
# COMPACT_ATOMS: atom_id res chain seq x y z
N MET A 1 23.42 -11.27 7.94
CA MET A 1 23.64 -9.82 7.80
C MET A 1 23.96 -9.56 6.34
N VAL A 2 22.98 -9.07 5.57
CA VAL A 2 23.12 -8.83 4.12
C VAL A 2 23.39 -7.33 3.93
N PRO A 3 24.40 -6.91 3.16
CA PRO A 3 24.73 -5.50 3.01
C PRO A 3 23.72 -4.80 2.09
N PHE A 4 23.16 -3.70 2.56
CA PHE A 4 22.33 -2.78 1.77
C PHE A 4 23.24 -1.81 1.02
N PHE A 5 23.15 -1.77 -0.30
CA PHE A 5 23.84 -0.77 -1.13
C PHE A 5 22.87 0.38 -1.46
N ILE A 6 23.20 1.59 -0.99
CA ILE A 6 22.49 2.82 -1.33
C ILE A 6 23.24 3.49 -2.49
N THR A 7 22.76 3.34 -3.72
CA THR A 7 23.22 4.15 -4.85
C THR A 7 22.37 5.41 -4.98
N LYS A 8 22.91 6.57 -4.56
CA LYS A 8 22.31 7.88 -4.81
C LYS A 8 22.52 8.26 -6.28
N LYS A 9 21.45 8.26 -7.09
CA LYS A 9 21.47 8.87 -8.42
C LYS A 9 20.81 10.24 -8.35
N LYS A 10 21.59 11.30 -8.58
CA LYS A 10 21.12 12.69 -8.65
C LYS A 10 20.59 12.92 -10.07
N VAL A 11 19.29 13.08 -10.23
CA VAL A 11 18.67 13.58 -11.47
C VAL A 11 17.77 14.74 -11.06
N GLY A 12 18.01 15.90 -11.65
CA GLY A 12 17.14 17.08 -11.49
C GLY A 12 15.79 16.85 -12.14
N GLU A 13 14.79 17.64 -11.73
CA GLU A 13 13.37 17.56 -12.07
C GLU A 13 12.55 16.57 -11.24
N ASN A 14 11.68 17.15 -10.39
CA ASN A 14 10.67 16.52 -9.52
C ASN A 14 11.18 15.38 -8.63
N MET A 15 11.17 15.57 -7.31
CA MET A 15 11.39 14.48 -6.35
C MET A 15 10.27 13.44 -6.48
N THR A 16 10.39 12.53 -7.44
CA THR A 16 9.71 11.26 -7.41
C THR A 16 10.39 10.47 -6.29
N LEU A 17 9.71 10.31 -5.16
CA LEU A 17 10.09 9.31 -4.17
C LEU A 17 10.24 7.99 -4.92
N GLN A 18 11.41 7.36 -4.84
CA GLN A 18 11.62 6.09 -5.54
C GLN A 18 10.61 5.08 -4.99
N ASN A 19 9.76 4.54 -5.87
CA ASN A 19 8.89 3.43 -5.52
C ASN A 19 9.78 2.23 -5.22
N PHE A 20 9.58 1.60 -4.06
CA PHE A 20 10.27 0.39 -3.69
C PHE A 20 9.38 -0.79 -4.01
N CYS A 21 9.77 -1.61 -4.99
CA CYS A 21 9.13 -2.90 -5.21
C CYS A 21 9.75 -3.89 -4.22
N LEU A 22 9.03 -4.17 -3.12
CA LEU A 22 9.40 -5.26 -2.23
C LEU A 22 9.05 -6.59 -2.89
N LYS A 23 9.90 -7.61 -2.70
CA LYS A 23 9.57 -8.96 -3.16
C LYS A 23 8.38 -9.47 -2.36
N GLU A 24 7.49 -10.21 -3.01
CA GLU A 24 6.31 -10.79 -2.38
C GLU A 24 6.64 -11.65 -1.14
N SER A 25 7.79 -12.35 -1.19
CA SER A 25 8.34 -13.14 -0.07
C SER A 25 8.62 -12.33 1.20
N GLU A 26 8.80 -11.02 1.08
CA GLU A 26 9.04 -10.14 2.23
C GLU A 26 7.78 -9.98 3.07
N PHE A 27 6.61 -9.91 2.43
CA PHE A 27 5.31 -9.78 3.10
C PHE A 27 4.88 -11.09 3.80
N GLY A 28 5.29 -12.23 3.24
CA GLY A 28 4.94 -13.56 3.79
C GLY A 28 3.45 -13.88 3.66
N THR A 29 2.97 -14.83 4.46
CA THR A 29 1.56 -15.21 4.48
C THR A 29 0.73 -14.12 5.15
N LEU A 30 -0.23 -13.58 4.40
CA LEU A 30 -1.18 -12.58 4.88
C LEU A 30 -2.59 -13.17 4.89
N ALA A 31 -3.36 -12.78 5.90
CA ALA A 31 -4.77 -13.11 6.05
C ALA A 31 -5.61 -11.83 6.03
N PHE A 32 -6.78 -11.90 5.41
CA PHE A 32 -7.72 -10.80 5.36
C PHE A 32 -8.40 -10.59 6.71
N SER A 33 -8.47 -9.34 7.15
CA SER A 33 -9.23 -8.97 8.35
C SER A 33 -10.50 -8.20 8.00
N SER A 34 -10.38 -7.05 7.35
CA SER A 34 -11.53 -6.18 7.04
C SER A 34 -11.20 -5.14 5.98
N ARG A 35 -12.24 -4.58 5.34
CA ARG A 35 -12.12 -3.39 4.46
C ARG A 35 -12.25 -2.12 5.31
N LYS A 36 -11.29 -1.21 5.22
CA LYS A 36 -11.23 0.05 6.01
C LYS A 36 -11.62 1.25 5.15
N GLU A 37 -12.92 1.49 4.97
CA GLU A 37 -13.41 2.57 4.09
C GLU A 37 -12.89 3.96 4.48
N MET A 38 -12.71 4.20 5.78
CA MET A 38 -12.21 5.48 6.30
C MET A 38 -10.77 5.79 5.87
N ASN A 39 -9.99 4.75 5.55
CA ASN A 39 -8.59 4.87 5.15
C ASN A 39 -8.41 4.89 3.63
N ASP A 40 -9.49 4.77 2.85
CA ASP A 40 -9.42 4.78 1.39
C ASP A 40 -8.63 5.99 0.86
N LEU A 41 -7.77 5.75 -0.14
CA LEU A 41 -7.05 6.85 -0.79
C LEU A 41 -8.03 7.61 -1.66
N THR A 42 -8.02 8.94 -1.50
CA THR A 42 -8.89 9.83 -2.26
C THR A 42 -8.09 10.94 -2.93
N THR A 43 -8.54 11.38 -4.10
CA THR A 43 -8.01 12.56 -4.79
C THR A 43 -9.06 13.66 -4.85
N GLY A 44 -8.61 14.91 -5.04
CA GLY A 44 -9.48 16.08 -5.08
C GLY A 44 -9.87 16.61 -3.70
N THR A 45 -10.61 17.73 -3.68
CA THR A 45 -11.05 18.40 -2.46
C THR A 45 -12.55 18.71 -2.51
N GLY A 46 -13.21 18.71 -1.34
CA GLY A 46 -14.63 19.02 -1.21
C GLY A 46 -15.53 18.14 -2.06
N ARG A 47 -16.34 18.75 -2.94
CA ARG A 47 -17.31 18.06 -3.81
C ARG A 47 -16.67 17.23 -4.93
N ASN A 48 -15.39 17.45 -5.24
CA ASN A 48 -14.67 16.69 -6.27
C ASN A 48 -13.86 15.51 -5.67
N ARG A 49 -14.07 15.20 -4.40
CA ARG A 49 -13.38 14.09 -3.75
C ARG A 49 -13.81 12.77 -4.39
N LYS A 50 -12.84 12.02 -4.92
CA LYS A 50 -13.06 10.70 -5.51
C LYS A 50 -12.15 9.68 -4.85
N VAL A 51 -12.70 8.51 -4.54
CA VAL A 51 -11.91 7.36 -4.10
C VAL A 51 -11.11 6.83 -5.28
N THR A 52 -9.81 6.63 -5.08
CA THR A 52 -8.92 6.03 -6.08
C THR A 52 -8.48 4.63 -5.71
N HIS A 53 -8.33 4.35 -4.41
CA HIS A 53 -7.97 3.01 -3.93
C HIS A 53 -8.76 2.66 -2.68
N HIS A 54 -9.28 1.44 -2.64
CA HIS A 54 -9.87 0.82 -1.46
C HIS A 54 -8.79 0.30 -0.52
N CYS A 55 -8.95 0.54 0.77
CA CYS A 55 -8.05 0.06 1.81
C CYS A 55 -8.55 -1.27 2.39
N TYR A 56 -7.70 -2.29 2.33
CA TYR A 56 -7.90 -3.60 2.93
C TYR A 56 -6.89 -3.80 4.06
N PHE A 57 -7.37 -4.20 5.22
CA PHE A 57 -6.53 -4.52 6.36
C PHE A 57 -6.21 -6.00 6.36
N LEU A 58 -4.91 -6.28 6.25
CA LEU A 58 -4.36 -7.62 6.26
C LEU A 58 -3.49 -7.79 7.50
N TYR A 59 -3.28 -9.02 7.93
CA TYR A 59 -2.34 -9.31 9.01
C TYR A 59 -1.61 -10.61 8.73
N GLY A 60 -0.46 -10.82 9.35
CA GLY A 60 0.32 -12.03 9.14
C GLY A 60 1.43 -12.17 10.18
N GLN A 61 2.18 -13.27 10.11
CA GLN A 61 3.23 -13.55 11.10
C GLN A 61 4.32 -12.47 11.13
N LYS A 62 4.69 -11.94 9.96
CA LYS A 62 5.66 -10.83 9.83
C LYS A 62 5.04 -9.45 10.10
N HIS A 63 3.71 -9.37 10.07
CA HIS A 63 2.93 -8.13 10.16
C HIS A 63 1.82 -8.29 11.21
N ALA A 64 2.20 -8.59 12.45
CA ALA A 64 1.26 -8.81 13.56
C ALA A 64 0.46 -7.54 13.94
N GLY A 65 1.03 -6.35 13.70
CA GLY A 65 0.33 -5.07 13.83
C GLY A 65 -0.65 -4.76 12.69
N GLY A 66 -0.73 -5.66 11.72
CA GLY A 66 -1.50 -5.50 10.50
C GLY A 66 -0.84 -4.57 9.48
N LEU A 67 -1.37 -4.63 8.27
CA LEU A 67 -0.88 -3.95 7.08
C LEU A 67 -2.08 -3.40 6.31
N ASP A 68 -2.10 -2.09 6.11
CA ASP A 68 -3.06 -1.44 5.24
C ASP A 68 -2.56 -1.56 3.78
N VAL A 69 -3.34 -2.24 2.96
CA VAL A 69 -3.06 -2.47 1.53
C VAL A 69 -4.10 -1.76 0.69
N PHE A 70 -3.64 -1.06 -0.33
CA PHE A 70 -4.47 -0.22 -1.19
C PHE A 70 -4.64 -0.84 -2.57
N VAL A 71 -5.88 -1.10 -2.94
CA VAL A 71 -6.26 -1.71 -4.22
C VAL A 71 -7.01 -0.68 -5.06
N PRO A 72 -6.68 -0.47 -6.35
CA PRO A 72 -7.43 0.42 -7.23
C PRO A 72 -8.93 0.10 -7.26
N VAL A 73 -9.78 1.13 -7.33
CA VAL A 73 -11.25 0.97 -7.34
C VAL A 73 -11.79 0.22 -8.56
N ASP A 74 -11.01 0.19 -9.65
CA ASP A 74 -11.30 -0.50 -10.89
C ASP A 74 -10.82 -1.96 -10.90
N ALA A 75 -10.04 -2.37 -9.89
CA ALA A 75 -9.59 -3.75 -9.78
C ALA A 75 -10.71 -4.66 -9.25
N VAL A 76 -10.78 -5.88 -9.80
CA VAL A 76 -11.70 -6.91 -9.34
C VAL A 76 -11.06 -7.64 -8.16
N VAL A 77 -11.63 -7.44 -6.97
CA VAL A 77 -11.25 -8.17 -5.75
C VAL A 77 -12.34 -9.21 -5.46
N PRO A 78 -11.99 -10.49 -5.26
CA PRO A 78 -12.96 -11.52 -4.87
C PRO A 78 -13.59 -11.17 -3.52
N ALA A 79 -14.76 -11.74 -3.22
CA ALA A 79 -15.33 -11.66 -1.89
C ALA A 79 -14.41 -12.42 -0.92
N LEU A 80 -13.78 -11.69 0.01
CA LEU A 80 -12.85 -12.26 0.98
C LEU A 80 -13.55 -12.47 2.33
N GLU A 81 -13.38 -13.66 2.89
CA GLU A 81 -13.83 -13.97 4.25
C GLU A 81 -12.77 -13.61 5.29
N HIS A 82 -13.20 -13.32 6.51
CA HIS A 82 -12.28 -13.06 7.62
C HIS A 82 -11.32 -14.25 7.80
N ASP A 83 -10.05 -13.96 8.06
CA ASP A 83 -8.95 -14.92 8.19
C ASP A 83 -8.61 -15.70 6.89
N GLN A 84 -9.26 -15.38 5.77
CA GLN A 84 -8.90 -15.97 4.49
C GLN A 84 -7.49 -15.57 4.10
N THR A 85 -6.68 -16.57 3.75
CA THR A 85 -5.31 -16.33 3.30
C THR A 85 -5.36 -15.65 1.94
N VAL A 86 -4.58 -14.58 1.77
CA VAL A 86 -4.54 -13.80 0.55
C VAL A 86 -3.12 -13.61 0.05
N ARG A 87 -3.03 -13.44 -1.26
CA ARG A 87 -1.81 -13.13 -1.99
C ARG A 87 -1.90 -11.72 -2.58
N LEU A 88 -0.81 -10.96 -2.46
CA LEU A 88 -0.71 -9.62 -3.04
C LEU A 88 -0.21 -9.72 -4.49
N ILE A 89 -0.96 -9.17 -5.44
CA ILE A 89 -0.55 -9.14 -6.84
C ILE A 89 0.19 -7.83 -7.13
N ASN A 90 1.45 -7.94 -7.53
CA ASN A 90 2.35 -6.83 -7.84
C ASN A 90 2.44 -5.76 -6.73
N PRO A 91 2.85 -6.10 -5.49
CA PRO A 91 2.96 -5.13 -4.41
C PRO A 91 4.04 -4.07 -4.67
N VAL A 92 3.64 -2.81 -4.54
CA VAL A 92 4.51 -1.63 -4.66
C VAL A 92 4.42 -0.81 -3.38
N VAL A 93 5.58 -0.50 -2.79
CA VAL A 93 5.66 0.43 -1.66
C VAL A 93 5.93 1.83 -2.20
N GLU A 94 4.97 2.72 -2.00
CA GLU A 94 5.01 4.09 -2.47
C GLU A 94 5.05 5.07 -1.30
N GLY A 95 5.89 6.09 -1.40
CA GLY A 95 5.90 7.20 -0.46
C GLY A 95 4.85 8.23 -0.87
N LEU A 96 3.80 8.39 -0.10
CA LEU A 96 2.81 9.45 -0.25
C LEU A 96 3.21 10.65 0.60
N ALA A 97 3.58 11.74 -0.07
CA ALA A 97 3.83 13.01 0.59
C ALA A 97 2.50 13.69 0.93
N GLN A 98 2.24 13.89 2.21
CA GLN A 98 1.09 14.65 2.71
C GLN A 98 1.59 15.95 3.35
N ARG A 99 0.97 17.06 2.97
CA ARG A 99 1.19 18.34 3.66
C ARG A 99 0.46 18.31 5.00
N SER A 100 1.17 18.60 6.07
CA SER A 100 0.61 18.87 7.39
C SER A 100 1.01 20.27 7.84
N ASP A 101 0.30 20.82 8.83
CA ASP A 101 0.49 22.19 9.31
C ASP A 101 1.89 22.44 9.89
N GLY A 102 2.66 21.38 10.20
CA GLY A 102 4.03 21.43 10.73
C GLY A 102 5.13 20.98 9.75
N GLY A 103 4.81 20.65 8.50
CA GLY A 103 5.79 20.17 7.50
C GLY A 103 5.23 19.17 6.48
N GLY A 104 6.12 18.57 5.69
CA GLY A 104 5.77 17.45 4.81
C GLY A 104 5.99 16.12 5.52
N ILE A 105 4.94 15.32 5.70
CA ILE A 105 5.05 13.95 6.20
C ILE A 105 5.04 13.01 4.99
N ILE A 106 5.97 12.07 4.95
CA ILE A 106 5.96 10.99 3.95
C ILE A 106 5.37 9.76 4.64
N ASN A 107 4.18 9.35 4.20
CA ASN A 107 3.54 8.11 4.59
C ASN A 107 3.89 7.02 3.59
N TRP A 108 4.45 5.91 4.04
CA TRP A 108 4.69 4.76 3.17
C TRP A 108 3.43 3.92 3.11
N VAL A 109 2.96 3.65 1.90
CA VAL A 109 1.77 2.82 1.64
C VAL A 109 2.10 1.66 0.73
N VAL A 110 1.36 0.55 0.89
CA VAL A 110 1.47 -0.62 0.02
C VAL A 110 0.31 -0.61 -0.95
N LYS A 111 0.60 -0.41 -2.23
CA LYS A 111 -0.37 -0.55 -3.32
C LYS A 111 -0.20 -1.90 -4.00
N VAL A 112 -1.29 -2.48 -4.45
CA VAL A 112 -1.31 -3.75 -5.19
C VAL A 112 -2.28 -3.61 -6.35
N ASP A 113 -2.10 -4.40 -7.39
CA ASP A 113 -3.05 -4.41 -8.51
C ASP A 113 -4.37 -5.06 -8.09
N THR A 114 -4.29 -6.17 -7.36
CA THR A 114 -5.46 -6.84 -6.76
C THR A 114 -5.03 -7.77 -5.61
N LEU A 115 -6.00 -8.38 -4.94
CA LEU A 115 -5.83 -9.44 -3.94
C LEU A 115 -6.38 -10.74 -4.50
N GLU A 116 -5.61 -11.83 -4.39
CA GLU A 116 -6.07 -13.18 -4.70
C GLU A 116 -6.32 -13.95 -3.41
N ALA A 117 -7.43 -14.68 -3.34
CA ALA A 117 -7.69 -15.65 -2.29
C ALA A 117 -6.88 -16.94 -2.56
N LEU A 118 -6.30 -17.51 -1.51
CA LEU A 118 -5.55 -18.77 -1.54
C LEU A 118 -6.35 -19.94 -0.95
#